data_AF-A0A174C276-F1
#
_entry.id   AF-A0A174C276-F1
#
_cell.length_a   1.000
_cell.length_b   1.000
_cell.length_c   1.000
_cell.angle_alpha   90.00
_cell.angle_beta   90.00
_cell.angle_gamma   90.00
#
_symmetry.space_group_name_H-M   'P 1'
#
loop_
_entity.id
_entity.type
_entity.pdbx_description
1 polymer ?
#
loop_
_entity_poly.entity_id
_entity_poly.type
_entity_poly.pdbx_seq_one_letter_code
_entity_poly.pdbx_strand_id
1 'polypeptide(L)'
;MLNGTAGKLYGGAAYRHFSSAAFTRINDDASSDDANLWSVGAGYKFDRNWDLSGAYAKNTEADTNATAHNIQLNYKGAQKANKGSWGAYTAYRYMGQNVAFAPLYEMFLTDSGMNNVKGWEVGAEYIPFTNVMSKIQYFNGKKLDSDRDAEGLFGQVNFFF
;
A
#
# COMPACT_ATOMS: atom_id res chain seq x y z
N MET A 1 1.12 -17.94 -2.97
CA MET A 1 0.95 -17.13 -1.74
C MET A 1 0.46 -18.03 -0.63
N LEU A 2 0.99 -17.87 0.58
CA LEU A 2 0.64 -18.62 1.78
C LEU A 2 0.06 -17.63 2.78
N ASN A 3 -1.13 -17.89 3.32
CA ASN A 3 -1.77 -17.06 4.32
C ASN A 3 -2.23 -17.94 5.49
N GLY A 4 -2.17 -17.39 6.71
CA GLY A 4 -2.61 -18.06 7.93
C GLY A 4 -3.29 -17.09 8.89
N THR A 5 -4.14 -17.64 9.75
CA THR A 5 -4.78 -16.90 10.84
C THR A 5 -4.79 -17.77 12.08
N ALA A 6 -4.36 -17.21 13.21
CA ALA A 6 -4.34 -17.84 14.52
C ALA A 6 -4.93 -16.87 15.55
N GLY A 7 -6.22 -17.02 15.83
CA GLY A 7 -6.96 -16.11 16.69
C GLY A 7 -6.96 -14.68 16.14
N LYS A 8 -6.33 -13.77 16.89
CA LYS A 8 -6.20 -12.34 16.54
C LYS A 8 -5.03 -12.04 15.61
N LEU A 9 -4.10 -12.98 15.46
CA LEU A 9 -2.94 -12.87 14.58
C LEU A 9 -3.29 -13.39 13.19
N TYR A 10 -2.82 -12.68 12.17
CA TYR A 10 -2.88 -13.12 10.79
C TYR A 10 -1.59 -12.74 10.07
N GLY A 11 -1.30 -13.42 8.98
CA GLY A 11 -0.15 -13.09 8.17
C GLY A 11 -0.03 -13.97 6.95
N GLY A 12 0.97 -13.67 6.14
CA GLY A 12 1.23 -14.41 4.93
C GLY A 12 2.56 -14.04 4.29
N ALA A 13 2.91 -14.85 3.31
CA ALA A 13 4.07 -14.67 2.46
C ALA A 13 3.71 -14.96 1.01
N ALA A 14 4.38 -14.29 0.09
CA ALA A 14 4.22 -14.54 -1.33
C ALA A 14 5.56 -14.38 -2.05
N TYR A 15 5.70 -15.12 -3.14
CA TYR A 15 6.73 -14.94 -4.13
C TYR A 15 6.05 -14.76 -5.48
N ARG A 16 6.59 -13.86 -6.30
CA ARG A 16 6.13 -13.55 -7.65
C ARG A 16 7.36 -13.37 -8.54
N HIS A 17 7.32 -14.01 -9.69
CA HIS A 17 8.30 -13.84 -10.75
C HIS A 17 7.58 -13.21 -11.93
N PHE A 18 8.14 -12.14 -12.47
CA PHE A 18 7.69 -11.50 -13.70
C PHE A 18 8.87 -11.44 -14.66
N SER A 19 8.61 -11.55 -15.96
CA SER A 19 9.62 -11.43 -17.00
C SER A 19 9.06 -10.60 -18.16
N SER A 20 9.80 -9.58 -18.59
CA SER A 20 9.42 -8.65 -19.66
C SER A 20 10.59 -7.74 -20.00
N ALA A 21 10.71 -7.34 -21.27
CA ALA A 21 11.66 -6.33 -21.71
C ALA A 21 11.58 -5.02 -20.90
N ALA A 22 10.42 -4.70 -20.30
CA ALA A 22 10.26 -3.54 -19.43
C ALA A 22 11.11 -3.60 -18.15
N PHE A 23 11.49 -4.79 -17.69
CA PHE A 23 12.25 -5.01 -16.46
C PHE A 23 13.76 -4.93 -16.64
N THR A 24 14.29 -4.91 -17.87
CA THR A 24 15.73 -4.68 -18.12
C THR A 24 16.26 -3.37 -17.52
N ARG A 25 15.38 -2.42 -17.19
CA ARG A 25 15.74 -1.12 -16.59
C ARG A 25 15.72 -1.10 -15.06
N ILE A 26 15.44 -2.23 -14.39
CA ILE A 26 15.42 -2.28 -12.92
C ILE A 26 16.77 -2.71 -12.33
N ASN A 27 17.60 -3.36 -13.14
CA ASN A 27 19.01 -3.68 -12.87
C ASN A 27 19.90 -2.71 -13.67
N ASP A 28 20.92 -2.15 -13.04
CA ASP A 28 21.81 -1.16 -13.62
C ASP A 28 22.66 -1.71 -14.77
N ASP A 29 22.92 -3.03 -14.79
CA ASP A 29 23.67 -3.70 -15.86
C ASP A 29 22.79 -4.27 -16.99
N ALA A 30 21.47 -4.15 -16.86
CA ALA A 30 20.47 -4.67 -17.79
C ALA A 30 20.64 -6.15 -18.17
N SER A 31 21.29 -6.95 -17.30
CA SER A 31 21.60 -8.36 -17.55
C SER A 31 20.40 -9.30 -17.42
N SER A 32 19.30 -8.81 -16.86
CA SER A 32 18.09 -9.59 -16.55
C SER A 32 16.85 -8.82 -16.98
N ASP A 33 15.89 -9.51 -17.60
CA ASP A 33 14.55 -9.00 -17.89
C ASP A 33 13.51 -9.52 -16.88
N ASP A 34 13.99 -10.01 -15.74
CA ASP A 34 13.16 -10.56 -14.67
C ASP A 34 12.94 -9.55 -13.53
N ALA A 35 11.84 -9.74 -12.80
CA ALA A 35 11.56 -9.11 -11.52
C ALA A 35 11.09 -10.17 -10.53
N ASN A 36 11.96 -10.50 -9.57
CA ASN A 36 11.74 -11.54 -8.57
C ASN A 36 11.37 -10.91 -7.22
N LEU A 37 10.08 -10.90 -6.92
CA LEU A 37 9.53 -10.25 -5.73
C LEU A 37 9.14 -11.29 -4.68
N TRP A 38 9.67 -11.14 -3.47
CA TRP A 38 9.11 -11.80 -2.30
C TRP A 38 8.49 -10.77 -1.36
N SER A 39 7.46 -11.17 -0.64
CA SER A 39 6.76 -10.33 0.32
C SER A 39 6.32 -11.12 1.53
N VAL A 40 6.36 -10.49 2.69
CA VAL A 40 5.80 -10.99 3.94
C VAL A 40 4.93 -9.92 4.58
N GLY A 41 3.90 -10.32 5.28
CA GLY A 41 3.05 -9.41 6.03
C GLY A 41 2.40 -10.09 7.20
N ALA A 42 2.11 -9.31 8.23
CA ALA A 42 1.43 -9.79 9.41
C ALA A 42 0.59 -8.67 10.01
N GLY A 43 -0.39 -9.05 10.82
CA GLY A 43 -1.17 -8.12 11.59
C GLY A 43 -1.83 -8.75 12.80
N TYR A 44 -2.33 -7.88 13.67
CA TYR A 44 -2.96 -8.23 14.92
C TYR A 44 -4.21 -7.38 15.15
N LYS A 45 -5.32 -8.06 15.36
CA LYS A 45 -6.61 -7.45 15.74
C LYS A 45 -6.70 -7.35 17.25
N PHE A 46 -6.49 -6.16 17.81
CA PHE A 46 -6.59 -5.96 19.25
C PHE A 46 -8.01 -6.22 19.74
N ASP A 47 -8.99 -5.65 19.03
CA ASP A 47 -10.42 -5.80 19.31
C ASP A 47 -11.24 -5.60 18.02
N ARG A 48 -12.52 -5.24 18.17
CA ARG A 48 -13.43 -4.99 17.03
C ARG A 48 -13.13 -3.68 16.27
N ASN A 49 -12.40 -2.76 16.89
CA ASN A 49 -12.11 -1.42 16.39
C ASN A 49 -10.66 -1.29 15.96
N TRP A 50 -9.71 -1.87 16.69
CA TRP A 50 -8.28 -1.64 16.47
C TRP A 50 -7.57 -2.82 15.83
N ASP A 51 -6.85 -2.55 14.75
CA ASP A 51 -6.01 -3.51 14.02
C ASP A 51 -4.69 -2.83 13.63
N LEU A 52 -3.58 -3.51 13.89
CA LEU A 52 -2.25 -3.08 13.44
C LEU A 52 -1.71 -4.12 12.46
N SER A 53 -1.26 -3.66 11.30
CA SER A 53 -0.65 -4.51 10.30
C SER A 53 0.63 -3.90 9.76
N GLY A 54 1.49 -4.74 9.21
CA GLY A 54 2.65 -4.31 8.46
C GLY A 54 3.02 -5.34 7.41
N ALA A 55 3.67 -4.87 6.36
CA ALA A 55 4.16 -5.72 5.29
C ALA A 55 5.49 -5.19 4.76
N TYR A 56 6.28 -6.12 4.21
CA TYR A 56 7.54 -5.87 3.57
C TYR A 56 7.60 -6.68 2.27
N ALA A 57 8.17 -6.09 1.23
CA ALA A 57 8.46 -6.73 -0.04
C ALA A 57 9.82 -6.29 -0.55
N LYS A 58 10.49 -7.19 -1.26
CA LYS A 58 11.78 -6.94 -1.90
C LYS A 58 11.79 -7.56 -3.30
N ASN A 59 12.31 -6.81 -4.27
CA ASN A 59 12.68 -7.31 -5.58
C ASN A 59 14.18 -7.68 -5.55
N THR A 60 14.53 -8.92 -5.88
CA THR A 60 15.93 -9.38 -5.85
C THR A 60 16.71 -9.02 -7.10
N GLU A 61 16.02 -8.65 -8.18
CA GLU A 61 16.65 -8.25 -9.46
C GLU A 61 16.91 -6.75 -9.55
N ALA A 62 16.50 -5.95 -8.56
CA ALA A 62 16.64 -4.51 -8.59
C ALA A 62 17.80 -4.01 -7.72
N ASP A 63 18.64 -3.12 -8.26
CA ASP A 63 19.78 -2.54 -7.53
C ASP A 63 19.35 -1.36 -6.65
N THR A 64 18.41 -0.55 -7.13
CA THR A 64 17.92 0.65 -6.45
C THR A 64 16.43 0.57 -6.18
N ASN A 65 15.96 1.23 -5.11
CA ASN A 65 14.54 1.29 -4.73
C ASN A 65 13.86 -0.10 -4.70
N ALA A 66 14.64 -1.12 -4.31
CA ALA A 66 14.33 -2.54 -4.41
C ALA A 66 13.49 -3.09 -3.25
N THR A 67 12.92 -2.21 -2.42
CA THR A 67 12.08 -2.59 -1.28
C THR A 67 10.82 -1.73 -1.20
N ALA A 68 9.74 -2.33 -0.70
CA ALA A 68 8.55 -1.61 -0.28
C ALA A 68 8.09 -2.14 1.07
N HIS A 69 7.68 -1.27 1.98
CA HIS A 69 7.16 -1.68 3.27
C HIS A 69 6.16 -0.67 3.84
N ASN A 70 5.28 -1.15 4.69
CA ASN A 70 4.32 -0.32 5.38
C ASN A 70 4.03 -0.85 6.78
N ILE A 71 3.58 0.07 7.63
CA ILE A 71 2.93 -0.23 8.90
C ILE A 71 1.69 0.64 8.99
N GLN A 72 0.56 0.06 9.36
CA GLN A 72 -0.75 0.71 9.33
C GLN A 72 -1.56 0.34 10.56
N LEU A 73 -1.99 1.36 11.29
CA LEU A 73 -2.95 1.26 12.39
C LEU A 73 -4.33 1.68 11.88
N ASN A 74 -5.28 0.77 12.01
CA ASN A 74 -6.66 0.95 11.60
C ASN A 74 -7.56 1.16 12.82
N TYR A 75 -8.51 2.08 12.69
CA TYR A 75 -9.61 2.28 13.62
C TYR A 75 -10.95 2.12 12.89
N LYS A 76 -11.68 1.08 13.26
CA LYS A 76 -12.96 0.66 12.66
C LYS A 76 -12.83 0.48 11.14
N GLY A 77 -13.96 0.30 10.48
CA GLY A 77 -14.05 0.26 9.03
C GLY A 77 -15.41 0.78 8.60
N ALA A 78 -15.45 1.41 7.42
CA ALA A 78 -16.69 1.80 6.79
C ALA A 78 -17.40 0.56 6.22
N GLN A 79 -18.62 0.30 6.69
CA GLN A 79 -19.43 -0.85 6.29
C GLN A 79 -20.50 -0.38 5.32
N LYS A 80 -20.36 -0.70 4.04
CA LYS A 80 -21.22 -0.20 2.94
C LYS A 80 -22.72 -0.34 3.21
N ALA A 81 -23.15 -1.41 3.90
CA ALA A 81 -24.54 -1.63 4.27
C ALA A 81 -25.05 -0.73 5.40
N ASN A 82 -24.15 -0.21 6.24
CA ASN A 82 -24.46 0.48 7.49
C ASN A 82 -24.22 1.98 7.35
N LYS A 83 -25.30 2.72 7.09
CA LYS A 83 -25.29 4.19 7.10
C LYS A 83 -24.73 4.72 8.43
N GLY A 84 -23.85 5.71 8.34
CA GLY A 84 -23.19 6.31 9.50
C GLY A 84 -21.94 5.56 9.99
N SER A 85 -21.65 4.38 9.43
CA SER A 85 -20.39 3.69 9.73
C SER A 85 -19.21 4.44 9.13
N TRP A 86 -18.08 4.36 9.82
CA TRP A 86 -16.85 5.04 9.45
C TRP A 86 -15.63 4.28 9.94
N GLY A 87 -14.51 4.55 9.31
CA GLY A 87 -13.20 4.11 9.74
C GLY A 87 -12.15 5.15 9.45
N ALA A 88 -11.01 5.03 10.11
CA ALA A 88 -9.83 5.83 9.83
C ALA A 88 -8.59 4.98 9.96
N TYR A 89 -7.50 5.43 9.36
CA TYR A 89 -6.20 4.81 9.52
C TYR A 89 -5.09 5.85 9.52
N THR A 90 -3.96 5.45 10.11
CA THR A 90 -2.67 6.08 9.92
C THR A 90 -1.68 5.02 9.48
N ALA A 91 -0.84 5.36 8.52
CA ALA A 91 0.17 4.46 7.99
C ALA A 91 1.47 5.20 7.74
N TYR A 92 2.58 4.49 7.95
CA TYR A 92 3.84 4.87 7.35
C TYR A 92 4.05 4.01 6.10
N ARG A 93 4.39 4.67 4.99
CA ARG A 93 4.62 4.03 3.69
C ARG A 93 6.07 4.25 3.28
N TYR A 94 6.68 3.20 2.75
CA TYR A 94 7.90 3.26 1.96
C TYR A 94 7.64 2.46 0.69
N MET A 95 7.64 3.12 -0.47
CA MET A 95 7.24 2.53 -1.73
C MET A 95 8.36 2.70 -2.75
N GLY A 96 9.35 1.81 -2.76
CA GLY A 96 10.37 1.78 -3.81
C GLY A 96 9.76 1.42 -5.16
N GLN A 97 10.07 2.21 -6.20
CA GLN A 97 9.48 2.04 -7.54
C GLN A 97 9.71 0.67 -8.19
N ASN A 98 10.81 0.00 -7.85
CA ASN A 98 11.18 -1.30 -8.43
C ASN A 98 10.55 -2.49 -7.67
N VAL A 99 9.62 -2.20 -6.76
CA VAL A 99 8.80 -3.20 -6.05
C VAL A 99 7.33 -2.83 -6.12
N ALA A 100 7.01 -1.56 -5.87
CA ALA A 100 5.65 -1.03 -5.88
C ALA A 100 5.28 -0.53 -7.29
N PHE A 101 5.35 -1.40 -8.30
CA PHE A 101 5.21 -1.04 -9.72
C PHE A 101 3.88 -0.33 -10.07
N ALA A 102 2.78 -0.78 -9.45
CA ALA A 102 1.46 -0.19 -9.59
C ALA A 102 0.68 -0.41 -8.29
N PRO A 103 0.86 0.47 -7.28
CA PRO A 103 0.15 0.34 -6.02
C PRO A 103 -1.36 0.40 -6.26
N LEU A 104 -2.14 -0.43 -5.56
CA LEU A 104 -3.61 -0.36 -5.60
C LEU A 104 -4.17 0.93 -4.99
N TYR A 105 -3.31 1.74 -4.37
CA TYR A 105 -3.67 3.02 -3.81
C TYR A 105 -3.59 4.07 -4.91
N GLU A 106 -4.76 4.57 -5.32
CA GLU A 106 -4.91 5.54 -6.43
C GLU A 106 -4.02 6.78 -6.27
N MET A 107 -3.77 7.22 -5.03
CA MET A 107 -2.87 8.33 -4.74
C MET A 107 -1.41 8.04 -5.09
N PHE A 108 -0.95 6.79 -5.06
CA PHE A 108 0.45 6.42 -5.31
C PHE A 108 0.68 5.77 -6.69
N LEU A 109 -0.31 5.87 -7.60
CA LEU A 109 -0.13 5.43 -8.98
C LEU A 109 1.02 6.19 -9.64
N THR A 110 1.73 5.56 -10.58
CA THR A 110 2.87 6.15 -11.28
C THR A 110 2.54 7.50 -11.90
N ASP A 111 1.34 7.66 -12.45
CA ASP A 111 0.89 8.88 -13.11
C ASP A 111 0.44 9.99 -12.13
N SER A 112 0.26 9.69 -10.84
CA SER A 112 -0.09 10.69 -9.82
C SER A 112 1.10 11.57 -9.42
N GLY A 113 2.31 11.21 -9.83
CA GLY A 113 3.54 11.84 -9.37
C GLY A 113 3.91 11.50 -7.92
N MET A 114 3.21 10.55 -7.26
CA MET A 114 3.50 10.11 -5.88
C MET A 114 4.03 8.67 -5.81
N ASN A 115 4.67 8.19 -6.86
CA ASN A 115 5.47 6.97 -6.83
C ASN A 115 6.85 7.21 -6.18
N ASN A 116 7.55 6.15 -5.79
CA ASN A 116 8.91 6.22 -5.25
C ASN A 116 9.04 7.13 -4.02
N VAL A 117 8.19 6.94 -3.00
CA VAL A 117 8.08 7.83 -1.84
C VAL A 117 8.23 7.12 -0.49
N LYS A 118 8.59 7.88 0.54
CA LYS A 118 8.51 7.50 1.96
C LYS A 118 7.78 8.57 2.75
N GLY A 119 6.88 8.21 3.66
CA GLY A 119 6.13 9.22 4.42
C GLY A 119 4.95 8.67 5.22
N TRP A 120 4.22 9.59 5.82
CA TRP A 120 3.01 9.31 6.58
C TRP A 120 1.77 9.52 5.72
N GLU A 121 0.81 8.63 5.89
CA GLU A 121 -0.50 8.67 5.26
C GLU A 121 -1.56 8.59 6.35
N VAL A 122 -2.56 9.47 6.28
CA VAL A 122 -3.77 9.38 7.10
C VAL A 122 -4.98 9.35 6.18
N GLY A 123 -5.96 8.53 6.51
CA GLY A 123 -7.17 8.44 5.71
C GLY A 123 -8.38 8.11 6.55
N ALA A 124 -9.54 8.46 6.01
CA ALA A 124 -10.83 8.19 6.60
C ALA A 124 -11.85 7.82 5.54
N GLU A 125 -12.77 6.95 5.94
CA GLU A 125 -13.89 6.49 5.12
C GLU A 125 -15.19 6.66 5.89
N TYR A 126 -16.25 7.07 5.19
CA TYR A 126 -17.57 7.29 5.75
C TYR A 126 -18.67 6.80 4.81
N ILE A 127 -19.74 6.25 5.38
CA ILE A 127 -20.93 5.79 4.66
C ILE A 127 -22.09 6.78 4.89
N PRO A 128 -22.22 7.85 4.08
CA PRO A 128 -23.32 8.81 4.21
C PRO A 128 -24.69 8.20 3.90
N PHE A 129 -24.74 7.20 3.00
CA PHE A 129 -25.93 6.44 2.62
C PHE A 129 -25.55 4.97 2.41
N THR A 130 -26.51 4.05 2.57
CA THR A 130 -26.29 2.65 2.22
C THR A 130 -25.78 2.54 0.78
N ASN A 131 -24.72 1.77 0.59
CA ASN A 131 -24.01 1.57 -0.68
C ASN A 131 -23.32 2.81 -1.27
N VAL A 132 -23.17 3.88 -0.49
CA VAL A 132 -22.37 5.06 -0.88
C VAL A 132 -21.22 5.21 0.12
N MET A 133 -19.98 5.13 -0.36
CA MET A 133 -18.79 5.34 0.45
C MET A 133 -18.08 6.62 -0.01
N SER A 134 -17.72 7.47 0.94
CA SER A 134 -16.81 8.60 0.74
C SER A 134 -15.48 8.28 1.39
N LYS A 135 -14.38 8.58 0.70
CA LYS A 135 -13.01 8.39 1.17
C LYS A 135 -12.22 9.67 1.02
N ILE A 136 -11.38 9.96 2.01
CA ILE A 136 -10.35 10.99 1.94
C ILE A 136 -9.03 10.41 2.46
N GLN A 137 -7.93 10.75 1.82
CA GLN A 137 -6.59 10.35 2.25
C GLN A 137 -5.61 11.49 1.98
N TYR A 138 -4.70 11.70 2.92
CA TYR A 138 -3.65 12.70 2.86
C TYR A 138 -2.31 12.03 3.12
N PHE A 139 -1.31 12.35 2.31
CA PHE A 139 0.05 11.88 2.49
C PHE A 139 1.02 13.06 2.56
N ASN A 140 1.99 12.92 3.45
CA ASN A 140 3.11 13.84 3.60
C ASN A 140 4.40 13.04 3.77
N GLY A 141 5.38 13.32 2.91
CA GLY A 141 6.62 12.58 2.87
C GLY A 141 7.63 13.16 1.89
N LYS A 142 8.47 12.28 1.37
CA LYS A 142 9.57 12.61 0.47
C LYS A 142 9.72 11.59 -0.64
N LYS A 143 10.23 12.04 -1.78
CA LYS A 143 10.72 11.18 -2.87
C LYS A 143 12.00 10.45 -2.46
N LEU A 144 12.11 9.18 -2.85
CA LEU A 144 13.26 8.33 -2.54
C LEU A 144 14.48 8.63 -3.41
N ASP A 145 14.26 9.10 -4.64
CA ASP A 145 15.32 9.41 -5.61
C ASP A 145 15.98 10.78 -5.42
N SER A 146 15.28 11.72 -4.80
CA SER A 146 15.67 13.14 -4.77
C SER A 146 15.53 13.80 -3.41
N ASP A 147 14.97 13.10 -2.40
CA ASP A 147 14.62 13.61 -1.08
C ASP A 147 13.76 14.89 -1.08
N ARG A 148 13.19 15.26 -2.22
CA ARG A 148 12.23 16.35 -2.37
C ARG A 148 10.93 16.02 -1.66
N ASP A 149 10.26 17.04 -1.16
CA ASP A 149 8.97 16.88 -0.49
C ASP A 149 7.93 16.30 -1.46
N ALA A 150 7.10 15.40 -0.94
CA ALA A 150 6.03 14.73 -1.65
C ALA A 150 4.78 14.77 -0.77
N GLU A 151 3.77 15.50 -1.24
CA GLU A 151 2.52 15.70 -0.52
C GLU A 151 1.34 15.50 -1.48
N GLY A 152 0.24 14.94 -0.98
CA GLY A 152 -0.95 14.74 -1.79
C GLY A 152 -2.21 14.60 -0.95
N LEU A 153 -3.30 15.13 -1.48
CA LEU A 153 -4.65 14.97 -0.95
C LEU A 153 -5.50 14.30 -2.02
N PHE A 154 -6.17 13.22 -1.66
CA PHE A 154 -7.05 12.48 -2.55
C PHE A 154 -8.41 12.25 -1.91
N GLY A 155 -9.46 12.40 -2.70
CA GLY A 155 -10.82 12.14 -2.29
C GLY A 155 -11.57 11.35 -3.36
N GLN A 156 -12.46 10.46 -2.94
CA GLN A 156 -13.26 9.62 -3.83
C GLN A 156 -14.65 9.36 -3.24
N VAL A 157 -15.63 9.20 -4.12
CA VAL A 157 -16.96 8.68 -3.78
C VAL A 157 -17.25 7.45 -4.62
N ASN A 158 -17.61 6.35 -3.96
CA ASN A 158 -17.91 5.06 -4.57
C ASN A 158 -19.39 4.72 -4.39
N PHE A 159 -20.05 4.34 -5.48
CA PHE A 159 -21.43 3.86 -5.52
C PHE A 159 -21.45 2.36 -5.80
N PHE A 160 -22.13 1.59 -4.94
CA PHE A 160 -22.26 0.13 -5.08
C PHE A 160 -23.72 -0.22 -5.43
N PHE A 161 -23.94 -1.20 -6.29
CA PHE A 161 -25.26 -1.66 -6.75
C PHE A 161 -25.42 -3.16 -6.53
#